data_AF-A0A1B8D5V8-F1
#
_entry.id   AF-A0A1B8D5V8-F1
#
_cell.length_a   1.000
_cell.length_b   1.000
_cell.length_c   1.000
_cell.angle_alpha   90.00
_cell.angle_beta   90.00
_cell.angle_gamma   90.00
#
_symmetry.space_group_name_H-M   'P 1'
#
loop_
_entity.id
_entity.type
_entity.pdbx_description
1 polymer ?
#
loop_
_entity_poly.entity_id
_entity_poly.type
_entity_poly.pdbx_seq_one_letter_code
_entity_poly.pdbx_strand_id
1 'polypeptide(L)'
;MSSIKIPDGLPDIVAARFQEAKESGDLLAFDSTAAVLDVNGIPTFLSQTDPLAADDLEAVYALLSAYRSAGQRLFGFFNSGPHSGASQPHRHVQFLPVESMREGLGEGEWDLLADGLAEKQAKIPFTYFAAPIKGNHSPEKLHETYLALHKMARYAMDTFEKRAGTDGGGEEMSYNLAFTDSSMIILPRRAEGMAFPTGLEDPKETGVVALNGTVPGGHAAG
;
A
#
# COMPACT_ATOMS: atom_id res chain seq x y z
N MET A 1 1.03 -14.55 -22.80
CA MET A 1 0.88 -13.73 -21.58
C MET A 1 2.17 -12.94 -21.44
N SER A 2 2.15 -11.62 -21.59
CA SER A 2 3.36 -10.81 -21.36
C SER A 2 3.66 -10.79 -19.87
N SER A 3 4.90 -11.09 -19.50
CA SER A 3 5.38 -10.97 -18.13
C SER A 3 5.62 -9.49 -17.86
N ILE A 4 4.98 -8.91 -16.84
CA ILE A 4 5.39 -7.60 -16.32
C ILE A 4 6.87 -7.69 -15.91
N LYS A 5 7.68 -6.77 -16.41
CA LYS A 5 9.07 -6.56 -15.98
C LYS A 5 9.05 -5.55 -14.85
N ILE A 6 9.56 -5.92 -13.68
CA ILE A 6 9.72 -4.98 -12.58
C ILE A 6 11.15 -4.43 -12.66
N PRO A 7 11.36 -3.10 -12.62
CA PRO A 7 12.70 -2.53 -12.59
C PRO A 7 13.50 -2.98 -11.37
N ASP A 8 14.79 -3.19 -11.54
CA ASP A 8 15.72 -3.36 -10.42
C ASP A 8 15.70 -2.10 -9.55
N GLY A 9 15.73 -2.27 -8.22
CA GLY A 9 15.67 -1.14 -7.29
C GLY A 9 14.29 -0.47 -7.16
N LEU A 10 13.20 -1.14 -7.59
CA LEU A 10 11.83 -0.65 -7.42
C LEU A 10 11.54 -0.06 -6.02
N PRO A 11 11.92 -0.71 -4.90
CA PRO A 11 11.92 -0.12 -3.57
C PRO A 11 12.46 1.31 -3.45
N ASP A 12 13.66 1.56 -3.97
CA ASP A 12 14.37 2.84 -3.84
C ASP A 12 13.70 3.93 -4.65
N ILE A 13 13.30 3.59 -5.88
CA ILE A 13 12.58 4.49 -6.78
C ILE A 13 11.27 4.92 -6.14
N VAL A 14 10.54 3.97 -5.58
CA VAL A 14 9.27 4.19 -4.89
C VAL A 14 9.45 5.07 -3.65
N ALA A 15 10.46 4.78 -2.83
CA ALA A 15 10.74 5.56 -1.61
C ALA A 15 11.16 6.99 -1.93
N ALA A 16 12.01 7.19 -2.95
CA ALA A 16 12.43 8.51 -3.41
C ALA A 16 11.25 9.35 -3.92
N ARG A 17 10.41 8.77 -4.80
CA ARG A 17 9.21 9.46 -5.33
C ARG A 17 8.19 9.78 -4.25
N PHE A 18 8.03 8.89 -3.27
CA PHE A 18 7.17 9.16 -2.12
C PHE A 18 7.68 10.37 -1.31
N GLN A 19 8.99 10.45 -1.08
CA GLN A 19 9.60 11.56 -0.35
C GLN A 19 9.49 12.88 -1.13
N GLU A 20 9.73 12.86 -2.44
CA GLU A 20 9.53 14.03 -3.31
C GLU A 20 8.07 14.51 -3.31
N ALA A 21 7.10 13.60 -3.45
CA ALA A 21 5.67 13.93 -3.40
C ALA A 21 5.24 14.50 -2.04
N LYS A 22 5.89 14.06 -0.95
CA LYS A 22 5.69 14.61 0.39
C LYS A 22 6.24 16.03 0.50
N GLU A 23 7.38 16.32 -0.13
CA GLU A 23 8.02 17.64 -0.13
C GLU A 23 7.34 18.65 -1.07
N SER A 24 6.80 18.19 -2.19
CA SER A 24 6.04 19.01 -3.15
C SER A 24 4.61 19.33 -2.68
N GLY A 25 4.09 18.60 -1.69
CA GLY A 25 2.71 18.71 -1.20
C GLY A 25 1.69 17.91 -2.01
N ASP A 26 2.16 17.06 -2.92
CA ASP A 26 1.30 16.19 -3.75
C ASP A 26 0.78 14.96 -2.99
N LEU A 27 1.38 14.65 -1.83
CA LEU A 27 0.88 13.63 -0.91
C LEU A 27 -0.36 14.14 -0.18
N LEU A 28 -1.53 13.62 -0.58
CA LEU A 28 -2.78 13.86 0.13
C LEU A 28 -2.92 12.82 1.25
N ALA A 29 -3.07 13.27 2.49
CA ALA A 29 -3.43 12.42 3.62
C ALA A 29 -4.85 12.76 4.06
N PHE A 30 -5.71 11.74 4.16
CA PHE A 30 -7.02 11.88 4.76
C PHE A 30 -7.02 11.12 6.07
N ASP A 31 -7.31 11.83 7.16
CA ASP A 31 -7.68 11.20 8.40
C ASP A 31 -8.98 10.43 8.18
N SER A 32 -9.00 9.18 8.64
CA SER A 32 -10.18 8.34 8.66
C SER A 32 -11.34 9.12 9.29
N THR A 33 -12.50 9.21 8.63
CA THR A 33 -13.68 9.91 9.19
C THR A 33 -14.19 9.25 10.48
N ALA A 34 -13.79 8.02 10.78
CA ALA A 34 -14.03 7.37 12.07
C ALA A 34 -13.05 7.81 13.19
N ALA A 35 -11.93 8.46 12.87
CA ALA A 35 -11.08 9.15 13.87
C ALA A 35 -11.76 10.42 14.46
N VAL A 36 -12.92 10.80 13.91
CA VAL A 36 -13.80 11.83 14.45
C VAL A 36 -15.16 11.20 14.79
N LEU A 37 -15.17 10.09 15.52
CA LEU A 37 -16.37 9.71 16.28
C LEU A 37 -16.58 10.76 17.37
N ASP A 38 -17.51 11.66 17.10
CA ASP A 38 -17.90 12.78 17.95
C ASP A 38 -18.77 12.28 19.12
N VAL A 39 -18.15 11.60 20.10
CA VAL A 39 -18.82 11.27 21.36
C VAL A 39 -18.74 12.50 22.25
N ASN A 40 -19.72 13.40 22.11
CA ASN A 40 -19.87 14.65 22.90
C ASN A 40 -18.79 15.73 22.66
N GLY A 41 -18.26 15.91 21.45
CA GLY A 41 -17.28 16.95 21.13
C GLY A 41 -15.82 16.51 21.25
N ILE A 42 -15.53 15.22 21.49
CA ILE A 42 -14.18 14.70 21.68
C ILE A 42 -13.84 13.72 20.55
N PRO A 43 -12.82 13.99 19.71
CA PRO A 43 -12.40 13.07 18.67
C PRO A 43 -11.85 11.78 19.30
N THR A 44 -12.41 10.65 18.88
CA THR A 44 -11.99 9.32 19.36
C THR A 44 -10.74 8.89 18.59
N PHE A 45 -9.63 8.72 19.30
CA PHE A 45 -8.38 8.22 18.71
C PHE A 45 -8.55 6.78 18.22
N LEU A 46 -8.36 6.55 16.91
CA LEU A 46 -8.25 5.23 16.32
C LEU A 46 -6.79 4.92 16.01
N SER A 47 -6.33 3.75 16.41
CA SER A 47 -4.97 3.30 16.18
C SER A 47 -4.74 3.08 14.69
N GLN A 48 -3.54 3.40 14.20
CA GLN A 48 -3.11 3.04 12.84
C GLN A 48 -3.09 1.51 12.63
N THR A 49 -3.11 0.71 13.70
CA THR A 49 -3.27 -0.75 13.61
C THR A 49 -4.72 -1.21 13.47
N ASP A 50 -5.69 -0.36 13.80
CA ASP A 50 -7.11 -0.71 13.73
C ASP A 50 -7.54 -0.94 12.27
N PRO A 51 -8.30 -2.01 11.97
CA PRO A 51 -8.81 -2.26 10.63
C PRO A 51 -9.66 -1.11 10.09
N LEU A 52 -9.50 -0.77 8.80
CA LEU A 52 -10.37 0.19 8.12
C LEU A 52 -11.83 -0.26 8.18
N ALA A 53 -12.72 0.68 8.50
CA ALA A 53 -14.16 0.46 8.51
C ALA A 53 -14.75 0.54 7.09
N ALA A 54 -16.02 0.15 6.93
CA ALA A 54 -16.73 0.26 5.67
C ALA A 54 -16.78 1.71 5.15
N ASP A 55 -17.06 2.68 6.04
CA ASP A 55 -17.13 4.10 5.69
C ASP A 55 -15.76 4.67 5.26
N ASP A 56 -14.66 4.16 5.84
CA ASP A 56 -13.30 4.53 5.39
C ASP A 56 -13.08 4.08 3.94
N LEU A 57 -13.48 2.84 3.63
CA LEU A 57 -13.32 2.26 2.30
C LEU A 57 -14.25 2.90 1.28
N GLU A 58 -15.45 3.32 1.69
CA GLU A 58 -16.36 4.13 0.87
C GLU A 58 -15.71 5.46 0.49
N ALA A 59 -15.17 6.21 1.47
CA ALA A 59 -14.52 7.48 1.23
C ALA A 59 -13.30 7.34 0.30
N VAL A 60 -12.46 6.32 0.54
CA VAL A 60 -11.34 5.96 -0.33
C VAL A 60 -11.81 5.74 -1.77
N TYR A 61 -12.82 4.89 -1.96
CA TYR A 61 -13.28 4.55 -3.30
C TYR A 61 -13.97 5.72 -4.01
N ALA A 62 -14.73 6.53 -3.28
CA ALA A 62 -15.34 7.75 -3.81
C ALA A 62 -14.29 8.73 -4.35
N LEU A 63 -13.18 8.91 -3.63
CA LEU A 63 -12.07 9.77 -4.06
C LEU A 63 -11.38 9.21 -5.32
N LEU A 64 -11.06 7.92 -5.35
CA LEU A 64 -10.49 7.25 -6.53
C LEU A 64 -11.39 7.38 -7.76
N SER A 65 -12.70 7.21 -7.58
CA SER A 65 -13.70 7.34 -8.65
C SER A 65 -13.85 8.79 -9.15
N ALA A 66 -13.73 9.78 -8.26
CA ALA A 66 -13.76 11.19 -8.61
C ALA A 66 -12.56 11.58 -9.49
N TYR A 67 -11.35 11.15 -9.12
CA TYR A 67 -10.14 11.36 -9.93
C TYR A 67 -10.28 10.72 -11.32
N ARG A 68 -10.76 9.47 -11.39
CA ARG A 68 -11.04 8.80 -12.67
C ARG A 68 -12.03 9.59 -13.53
N SER A 69 -13.11 10.08 -12.92
CA SER A 69 -14.15 10.83 -13.65
C SER A 69 -13.62 12.17 -14.19
N ALA A 70 -12.59 12.72 -13.56
CA ALA A 70 -11.85 13.89 -14.05
C ALA A 70 -10.75 13.54 -15.08
N GLY A 71 -10.60 12.27 -15.46
CA GLY A 71 -9.56 11.82 -16.40
C GLY A 71 -8.17 11.70 -15.79
N GLN A 72 -8.06 11.68 -14.46
CA GLN A 72 -6.81 11.52 -13.71
C GLN A 72 -6.79 10.17 -12.98
N ARG A 73 -5.63 9.77 -12.47
CA ARG A 73 -5.48 8.54 -11.69
C ARG A 73 -4.96 8.83 -10.29
N LEU A 74 -5.45 8.07 -9.32
CA LEU A 74 -5.03 8.20 -7.93
C LEU A 74 -4.66 6.83 -7.36
N PHE A 75 -3.57 6.77 -6.62
CA PHE A 75 -3.10 5.59 -5.90
C PHE A 75 -3.29 5.84 -4.40
N GLY A 76 -4.11 5.02 -3.75
CA GLY A 76 -4.31 5.08 -2.30
C GLY A 76 -3.53 3.99 -1.59
N PHE A 77 -3.08 4.23 -0.36
CA PHE A 77 -2.43 3.22 0.47
C PHE A 77 -2.60 3.46 1.97
N PHE A 78 -2.55 2.36 2.72
CA PHE A 78 -2.68 2.30 4.17
C PHE A 78 -1.60 1.39 4.75
N ASN A 79 -0.92 1.87 5.79
CA ASN A 79 0.17 1.16 6.47
C ASN A 79 -0.31 0.78 7.87
N SER A 80 -0.49 -0.50 8.16
CA SER A 80 -0.95 -0.97 9.49
C SER A 80 0.10 -1.85 10.16
N GLY A 81 0.36 -1.60 11.44
CA GLY A 81 1.31 -2.36 12.26
C GLY A 81 2.77 -1.88 12.18
N PRO A 82 3.61 -2.30 13.13
CA PRO A 82 4.98 -1.80 13.32
C PRO A 82 5.93 -2.06 12.15
N HIS A 83 5.65 -3.05 11.30
CA HIS A 83 6.51 -3.39 10.16
C HIS A 83 6.02 -2.84 8.82
N SER A 84 4.97 -2.00 8.83
CA SER A 84 4.36 -1.48 7.60
C SER A 84 5.01 -0.20 7.07
N GLY A 85 5.92 0.42 7.82
CA GLY A 85 6.40 1.78 7.55
C GLY A 85 5.41 2.87 7.96
N ALA A 86 4.50 2.56 8.89
CA ALA A 86 3.63 3.55 9.52
C ALA A 86 4.45 4.49 10.41
N SER A 87 4.34 5.79 10.18
CA SER A 87 5.07 6.82 10.94
C SER A 87 4.20 7.61 11.90
N GLN A 88 2.87 7.57 11.73
CA GLN A 88 1.91 8.23 12.60
C GLN A 88 1.07 7.20 13.36
N PRO A 89 0.74 7.46 14.64
CA PRO A 89 0.00 6.52 15.47
C PRO A 89 -1.52 6.55 15.23
N HIS A 90 -2.05 7.62 14.64
CA HIS A 90 -3.48 7.75 14.33
C HIS A 90 -3.82 7.18 12.96
N ARG A 91 -5.02 6.61 12.83
CA ARG A 91 -5.53 6.00 11.60
C ARG A 91 -5.71 6.99 10.45
N HIS A 92 -4.92 6.85 9.39
CA HIS A 92 -4.99 7.68 8.19
C HIS A 92 -4.71 6.87 6.92
N VAL A 93 -5.35 7.24 5.81
CA VAL A 93 -5.10 6.70 4.46
C VAL A 93 -4.43 7.78 3.62
N GLN A 94 -3.40 7.39 2.88
CA GLN A 94 -2.60 8.29 2.05
C GLN A 94 -2.89 8.08 0.58
N PHE A 95 -2.76 9.13 -0.22
CA PHE A 95 -3.04 9.11 -1.65
C PHE A 95 -1.99 9.91 -2.43
N LEU A 96 -1.71 9.42 -3.64
CA LEU A 96 -0.77 10.03 -4.58
C LEU A 96 -1.40 10.06 -5.98
N PRO A 97 -1.43 11.21 -6.65
CA PRO A 97 -1.72 11.26 -8.08
C PRO A 97 -0.70 10.40 -8.82
N VAL A 98 -1.19 9.49 -9.65
CA VAL A 98 -0.34 8.55 -10.39
C VAL A 98 0.55 9.29 -11.38
N GLU A 99 0.08 10.42 -11.90
CA GLU A 99 0.85 11.30 -12.78
C GLU A 99 2.06 11.91 -12.07
N SER A 100 1.94 12.31 -10.80
CA SER A 100 3.07 12.80 -9.99
C SER A 100 4.09 11.69 -9.72
N MET A 101 3.63 10.44 -9.58
CA MET A 101 4.54 9.29 -9.41
C MET A 101 5.35 8.97 -10.67
N ARG A 102 4.85 9.35 -11.85
CA ARG A 102 5.55 9.20 -13.13
C ARG A 102 6.61 10.29 -13.34
N GLU A 103 6.45 11.45 -12.71
CA GLU A 103 7.35 12.58 -12.91
C GLU A 103 8.80 12.19 -12.63
N GLY A 104 9.72 12.58 -13.53
CA GLY A 104 11.14 12.26 -13.44
C GLY A 104 11.54 10.82 -13.78
N LEU A 105 10.60 9.92 -14.06
CA LEU A 105 10.87 8.66 -14.76
C LEU A 105 10.92 9.01 -16.26
N GLY A 106 12.02 8.69 -16.95
CA GLY A 106 12.25 9.10 -18.34
C GLY A 106 11.16 8.64 -19.32
N GLU A 107 11.35 8.85 -20.63
CA GLU A 107 10.33 8.59 -21.67
C GLU A 107 9.94 7.10 -21.91
N GLY A 108 10.10 6.22 -20.93
CA GLY A 108 9.63 4.83 -20.97
C GLY A 108 8.13 4.68 -20.72
N GLU A 109 7.57 3.54 -21.16
CA GLU A 109 6.24 3.11 -20.74
C GLU A 109 6.28 2.82 -19.24
N TRP A 110 5.54 3.59 -18.45
CA TRP A 110 5.36 3.39 -17.03
C TRP A 110 3.92 2.99 -16.74
N ASP A 111 3.75 1.79 -16.17
CA ASP A 111 2.48 1.35 -15.60
C ASP A 111 2.60 1.21 -14.08
N LEU A 112 1.50 1.46 -13.39
CA LEU A 112 1.36 1.26 -11.96
C LEU A 112 1.35 -0.24 -11.66
N LEU A 113 2.29 -0.73 -10.83
CA LEU A 113 2.40 -2.16 -10.52
C LEU A 113 1.09 -2.74 -9.98
N ALA A 114 0.37 -1.99 -9.14
CA ALA A 114 -0.94 -2.38 -8.59
C ALA A 114 -1.94 -2.89 -9.64
N ASP A 115 -1.98 -2.29 -10.84
CA ASP A 115 -2.88 -2.72 -11.92
C ASP A 115 -2.50 -4.12 -12.41
N GLY A 116 -1.20 -4.39 -12.50
CA GLY A 116 -0.65 -5.67 -12.91
C GLY A 116 -0.84 -6.80 -11.90
N LEU A 117 -0.90 -6.47 -10.60
CA LEU A 117 -1.02 -7.46 -9.53
C LEU A 117 -2.40 -8.13 -9.52
N ALA A 118 -3.47 -7.37 -9.70
CA ALA A 118 -4.81 -7.91 -9.73
C ALA A 118 -5.13 -8.63 -11.05
N GLU A 119 -4.75 -8.04 -12.19
CA GLU A 119 -5.16 -8.55 -13.50
C GLU A 119 -4.25 -9.66 -14.03
N LYS A 120 -2.93 -9.56 -13.80
CA LYS A 120 -1.93 -10.42 -14.44
C LYS A 120 -1.27 -11.40 -13.45
N GLN A 121 -1.62 -11.35 -12.17
CA GLN A 121 -0.99 -12.12 -11.09
C GLN A 121 0.55 -12.08 -11.22
N ALA A 122 1.09 -10.88 -11.38
CA ALA A 122 2.53 -10.71 -11.62
C ALA A 122 3.34 -11.41 -10.51
N LYS A 123 4.41 -12.11 -10.91
CA LYS A 123 5.32 -12.76 -9.96
C LYS A 123 6.28 -11.72 -9.43
N ILE A 124 6.11 -11.38 -8.16
CA ILE A 124 6.95 -10.40 -7.45
C ILE A 124 7.64 -11.11 -6.28
N PRO A 125 8.80 -10.62 -5.80
CA PRO A 125 9.59 -11.31 -4.77
C PRO A 125 9.01 -11.17 -3.34
N PHE A 126 7.71 -10.89 -3.22
CA PHE A 126 6.98 -10.80 -1.96
C PHE A 126 5.55 -11.34 -2.11
N THR A 127 4.98 -11.82 -1.01
CA THR A 127 3.60 -12.30 -0.96
C THR A 127 2.63 -11.12 -1.01
N TYR A 128 1.60 -11.26 -1.83
CA TYR A 128 0.49 -10.32 -1.89
C TYR A 128 -0.81 -11.08 -2.18
N PHE A 129 -1.93 -10.45 -1.89
CA PHE A 129 -3.25 -10.89 -2.33
C PHE A 129 -3.97 -9.70 -2.94
N ALA A 130 -4.61 -9.90 -4.09
CA ALA A 130 -5.27 -8.84 -4.83
C ALA A 130 -6.70 -9.26 -5.21
N ALA A 131 -7.61 -8.30 -5.21
CA ALA A 131 -8.98 -8.48 -5.67
C ALA A 131 -9.41 -7.29 -6.55
N PRO A 132 -10.15 -7.53 -7.64
CA PRO A 132 -10.73 -6.46 -8.42
C PRO A 132 -11.84 -5.76 -7.63
N ILE A 133 -11.85 -4.43 -7.68
CA ILE A 133 -12.89 -3.55 -7.13
C ILE A 133 -13.40 -2.57 -8.19
N LYS A 134 -13.25 -2.91 -9.47
CA LYS A 134 -13.74 -2.08 -10.58
C LYS A 134 -15.26 -2.14 -10.65
N GLY A 135 -15.91 -0.98 -10.55
CA GLY A 135 -17.36 -0.81 -10.67
C GLY A 135 -17.95 -0.11 -9.46
N ASN A 136 -19.23 0.29 -9.48
CA ASN A 136 -19.85 0.96 -8.32
C ASN A 136 -20.11 -0.06 -7.19
N HIS A 137 -19.07 -0.48 -6.48
CA HIS A 137 -19.19 -1.36 -5.33
C HIS A 137 -19.83 -0.61 -4.16
N SER A 138 -20.70 -1.30 -3.42
CA SER A 138 -21.21 -0.77 -2.16
C SER A 138 -20.12 -0.79 -1.07
N PRO A 139 -20.21 0.07 -0.05
CA PRO A 139 -19.28 0.09 1.09
C PRO A 139 -19.11 -1.28 1.74
N GLU A 140 -20.20 -2.02 1.90
CA GLU A 140 -20.18 -3.37 2.49
C GLU A 140 -19.36 -4.32 1.63
N LYS A 141 -19.46 -4.20 0.30
CA LYS A 141 -18.73 -5.08 -0.60
C LYS A 141 -17.22 -4.79 -0.63
N LEU A 142 -16.86 -3.51 -0.53
CA LEU A 142 -15.46 -3.11 -0.38
C LEU A 142 -14.89 -3.65 0.95
N HIS A 143 -15.66 -3.54 2.02
CA HIS A 143 -15.27 -4.03 3.34
C HIS A 143 -15.16 -5.56 3.39
N GLU A 144 -16.11 -6.30 2.83
CA GLU A 144 -16.01 -7.75 2.67
C GLU A 144 -14.74 -8.17 1.92
N THR A 145 -14.43 -7.47 0.82
CA THR A 145 -13.23 -7.71 0.02
C THR A 145 -11.97 -7.49 0.86
N TYR A 146 -11.90 -6.37 1.57
CA TYR A 146 -10.81 -6.06 2.47
C TYR A 146 -10.61 -7.13 3.55
N LEU A 147 -11.67 -7.54 4.24
CA LEU A 147 -11.60 -8.56 5.28
C LEU A 147 -11.17 -9.93 4.74
N ALA A 148 -11.62 -10.29 3.54
CA ALA A 148 -11.21 -11.53 2.87
C ALA A 148 -9.71 -11.50 2.55
N LEU A 149 -9.21 -10.42 1.96
CA LEU A 149 -7.78 -10.22 1.68
C LEU A 149 -6.95 -10.25 2.98
N HIS A 150 -7.41 -9.56 4.02
CA HIS A 150 -6.77 -9.55 5.33
C HIS A 150 -6.68 -10.95 5.95
N LYS A 151 -7.74 -11.75 5.85
CA LYS A 151 -7.73 -13.15 6.32
C LYS A 151 -6.72 -14.02 5.55
N MET A 152 -6.59 -13.83 4.24
CA MET A 152 -5.60 -14.53 3.42
C MET A 152 -4.17 -14.13 3.81
N ALA A 153 -3.92 -12.84 4.00
CA ALA A 153 -2.64 -12.31 4.45
C ALA A 153 -2.23 -12.89 5.82
N ARG A 154 -3.16 -12.89 6.78
CA ARG A 154 -2.94 -13.49 8.10
C ARG A 154 -2.61 -14.98 8.01
N TYR A 155 -3.40 -15.73 7.25
CA TYR A 155 -3.12 -17.16 7.06
C TYR A 155 -1.73 -17.43 6.48
N ALA A 156 -1.27 -16.60 5.53
CA ALA A 156 0.06 -16.71 4.96
C ALA A 156 1.16 -16.44 6.00
N MET A 157 0.98 -15.43 6.85
CA MET A 157 1.91 -15.11 7.94
C MET A 157 1.96 -16.21 8.99
N ASP A 158 0.80 -16.67 9.50
CA ASP A 158 0.72 -17.76 10.47
C ASP A 158 1.41 -19.03 9.94
N THR A 159 1.23 -19.32 8.64
CA THR A 159 1.85 -20.48 7.99
C THR A 159 3.37 -20.31 7.90
N PHE A 160 3.84 -19.10 7.61
CA PHE A 160 5.27 -18.80 7.59
C PHE A 160 5.89 -18.96 8.98
N GLU A 161 5.31 -18.36 10.01
CA GLU A 161 5.83 -18.36 11.39
C GLU A 161 5.91 -19.77 11.96
N LYS A 162 4.87 -20.59 11.74
CA LYS A 162 4.87 -22.02 12.11
C LYS A 162 6.01 -22.78 11.46
N ARG A 163 6.36 -22.47 10.21
CA ARG A 163 7.48 -23.12 9.50
C ARG A 163 8.84 -22.60 9.97
N ALA A 164 8.92 -21.34 10.34
CA ALA A 164 10.14 -20.71 10.84
C ALA A 164 10.47 -21.09 12.30
N GLY A 165 9.55 -21.77 13.01
CA GLY A 165 9.71 -22.11 14.41
C GLY A 165 9.69 -20.88 15.34
N THR A 166 9.11 -19.79 14.87
CA THR A 166 8.92 -18.57 15.64
C THR A 166 7.54 -18.61 16.29
N ASP A 167 7.46 -18.40 17.60
CA ASP A 167 6.19 -18.17 18.28
C ASP A 167 5.67 -16.79 17.84
N GLY A 168 4.83 -16.78 16.81
CA GLY A 168 4.04 -15.63 16.38
C GLY A 168 3.00 -15.31 17.44
N GLY A 169 3.46 -14.74 18.55
CA GLY A 169 2.70 -14.56 19.76
C GLY A 169 1.63 -13.50 19.62
N GLY A 170 0.50 -13.81 18.97
CA GLY A 170 -0.75 -13.04 19.02
C GLY A 170 -0.66 -11.56 18.63
N GLU A 171 0.48 -11.08 18.12
CA GLU A 171 0.67 -9.69 17.71
C GLU A 171 -0.19 -9.38 16.48
N GLU A 172 -0.65 -8.14 16.41
CA GLU A 172 -1.43 -7.68 15.28
C GLU A 172 -0.56 -7.67 14.02
N MET A 173 -1.05 -8.34 12.97
CA MET A 173 -0.35 -8.45 11.69
C MET A 173 0.01 -7.06 11.16
N SER A 174 1.27 -6.87 10.79
CA SER A 174 1.66 -5.71 9.98
C SER A 174 1.36 -5.96 8.50
N TYR A 175 0.79 -4.97 7.81
CA TYR A 175 0.52 -5.07 6.38
C TYR A 175 0.48 -3.69 5.71
N ASN A 176 0.70 -3.68 4.40
CA ASN A 176 0.27 -2.57 3.55
C ASN A 176 -0.97 -2.96 2.79
N LEU A 177 -1.87 -2.01 2.61
CA LEU A 177 -3.04 -2.12 1.76
C LEU A 177 -2.94 -1.02 0.71
N ALA A 178 -3.15 -1.35 -0.55
CA ALA A 178 -3.09 -0.44 -1.67
C ALA A 178 -4.40 -0.48 -2.46
N PHE A 179 -4.75 0.66 -3.04
CA PHE A 179 -6.00 0.89 -3.75
C PHE A 179 -5.75 1.61 -5.07
N THR A 180 -6.44 1.15 -6.10
CA THR A 180 -6.71 1.89 -7.33
C THR A 180 -8.22 1.94 -7.53
N ASP A 181 -8.71 2.66 -8.54
CA ASP A 181 -10.14 2.63 -8.89
C ASP A 181 -10.62 1.25 -9.41
N SER A 182 -9.69 0.30 -9.61
CA SER A 182 -9.95 -1.02 -10.18
C SER A 182 -9.55 -2.17 -9.27
N SER A 183 -8.66 -1.96 -8.29
CA SER A 183 -8.01 -3.04 -7.55
C SER A 183 -7.75 -2.69 -6.08
N MET A 184 -7.87 -3.71 -5.22
CA MET A 184 -7.44 -3.68 -3.83
C MET A 184 -6.37 -4.74 -3.62
N ILE A 185 -5.22 -4.37 -3.08
CA ILE A 185 -4.07 -5.27 -2.88
C ILE A 185 -3.58 -5.20 -1.44
N ILE A 186 -3.42 -6.34 -0.77
CA ILE A 186 -2.82 -6.44 0.56
C ILE A 186 -1.46 -7.15 0.50
N LEU A 187 -0.49 -6.63 1.25
CA LEU A 187 0.86 -7.13 1.36
C LEU A 187 1.16 -7.37 2.85
N PRO A 188 1.20 -8.62 3.33
CA PRO A 188 1.67 -8.91 4.69
C PRO A 188 3.13 -8.49 4.87
N ARG A 189 3.46 -7.86 6.00
CA ARG A 189 4.79 -7.29 6.30
C ARG A 189 5.38 -7.91 7.56
N ARG A 190 6.66 -8.28 7.48
CA ARG A 190 7.44 -8.86 8.60
C ARG A 190 8.60 -7.98 9.05
N ALA A 191 8.97 -7.01 8.23
CA ALA A 191 10.00 -6.02 8.54
C ALA A 191 9.65 -4.74 7.78
N GLU A 192 9.91 -3.59 8.39
CA GLU A 192 9.78 -2.29 7.75
C GLU A 192 10.79 -2.14 6.59
N GLY A 193 11.96 -2.75 6.73
CA GLY A 193 13.01 -2.69 5.73
C GLY A 193 14.06 -3.77 5.96
N MET A 194 15.02 -3.87 5.04
CA MET A 194 16.25 -4.62 5.26
C MET A 194 17.44 -3.67 5.08
N ALA A 195 18.44 -3.81 5.94
CA ALA A 195 19.73 -3.19 5.71
C ALA A 195 20.40 -3.90 4.52
N PHE A 196 20.91 -3.14 3.56
CA PHE A 196 21.72 -3.67 2.48
C PHE A 196 22.96 -2.82 2.25
N PRO A 197 24.04 -3.41 1.71
CA PRO A 197 25.22 -2.64 1.34
C PRO A 197 24.89 -1.72 0.15
N THR A 198 25.14 -0.42 0.28
CA THR A 198 25.05 0.54 -0.82
C THR A 198 26.32 0.49 -1.66
N GLY A 199 26.16 0.43 -2.98
CA GLY A 199 27.26 0.34 -3.95
C GLY A 199 27.39 -1.08 -4.52
N LEU A 200 26.92 -1.29 -5.75
CA LEU A 200 26.97 -2.57 -6.46
C LEU A 200 28.41 -3.05 -6.72
N GLU A 201 29.37 -2.13 -6.80
CA GLU A 201 30.77 -2.43 -7.14
C GLU A 201 31.76 -2.22 -5.97
N ASP A 202 31.41 -1.39 -4.99
CA ASP A 202 32.27 -1.10 -3.81
C ASP A 202 31.37 -0.76 -2.60
N PRO A 203 30.96 -1.75 -1.80
CA PRO A 203 30.02 -1.56 -0.70
C PRO A 203 30.65 -0.71 0.41
N LYS A 204 30.18 0.54 0.55
CA LYS A 204 30.78 1.53 1.49
C LYS A 204 29.94 1.83 2.72
N GLU A 205 28.62 1.72 2.61
CA GLU A 205 27.68 2.03 3.69
C GLU A 205 26.54 1.00 3.73
N THR A 206 25.93 0.80 4.89
CA THR A 206 24.67 0.05 5.00
C THR A 206 23.51 1.03 4.86
N GLY A 207 22.88 1.04 3.69
CA GLY A 207 21.62 1.74 3.49
C GLY A 207 20.48 0.95 4.13
N VAL A 208 19.50 1.64 4.71
CA VAL A 208 18.25 1.03 5.16
C VAL A 208 17.16 1.52 4.23
N VAL A 209 16.52 0.60 3.51
CA VAL A 209 15.29 0.93 2.79
C VAL A 209 14.11 0.53 3.62
N ALA A 210 13.42 1.54 4.15
CA ALA A 210 12.10 1.39 4.72
C ALA A 210 11.08 1.31 3.57
N LEU A 211 10.52 0.13 3.37
CA LEU A 211 9.43 -0.12 2.44
C LEU A 211 8.12 0.27 3.13
N ASN A 212 7.28 1.06 2.48
CA ASN A 212 5.95 1.40 2.98
C ASN A 212 4.86 1.04 1.95
N GLY A 213 3.62 1.49 2.16
CA GLY A 213 2.48 1.17 1.29
C GLY A 213 2.55 1.72 -0.13
N THR A 214 3.58 2.48 -0.49
CA THR A 214 3.88 2.84 -1.88
C THR A 214 4.54 1.71 -2.67
N VAL A 215 4.95 0.59 -2.06
CA VAL A 215 5.54 -0.55 -2.78
C VAL A 215 4.70 -1.02 -3.99
N PRO A 216 3.36 -1.19 -3.87
CA PRO A 216 2.50 -1.50 -5.02
C PRO A 216 2.35 -0.33 -6.00
N GLY A 217 2.74 0.87 -5.60
CA GLY A 217 2.81 2.08 -6.42
C GLY A 217 4.04 2.15 -7.32
N GLY A 218 4.96 1.19 -7.23
CA GLY A 218 6.12 1.14 -8.11
C GLY A 218 5.81 0.95 -9.59
N HIS A 219 6.83 1.21 -10.41
CA HIS A 219 6.81 0.94 -11.83
C HIS A 219 6.73 -0.57 -12.16
N ALA A 220 5.76 -0.94 -13.00
CA ALA A 220 5.75 -2.14 -13.81
C ALA A 220 6.07 -1.76 -15.28
N ALA A 221 7.13 -2.31 -15.85
CA ALA A 221 7.44 -2.22 -17.28
C ALA A 221 6.74 -3.35 -18.05
N GLY A 222 6.24 -3.04 -19.25
CA GLY A 222 5.63 -3.98 -20.19
C GLY A 222 6.61 -4.89 -20.92
#